data_AF-A0ABD5Q6J5-F1
#
_entry.id   AF-A0ABD5Q6J5-F1
#
_cell.length_a   1.000
_cell.length_b   1.000
_cell.length_c   1.000
_cell.angle_alpha   90.00
_cell.angle_beta   90.00
_cell.angle_gamma   90.00
#
_symmetry.space_group_name_H-M   'P 1'
#
loop_
_entity.id
_entity.type
_entity.pdbx_description
1 polymer ?
#
loop_
_entity_poly.entity_id
_entity_poly.type
_entity_poly.pdbx_seq_one_letter_code
_entity_poly.pdbx_strand_id
1 'polypeptide(L)'
;MTDAERDDESTDARIDRRTVLKGTAAAGVAGTGLAGTASASDDDQREITFCAAGEETFSYFVRVSGSLERGGTYESDEYDAVGDDFAEGAVSAERCDSFAFTGDVGNVKLNGPGKVFVDGDLLEDTTDDEETLPNKITIQGEDTRAEYKFRVSGRVEPDDSIESSDEVSDSAVRGAVNSGSDVFRYSGAIAFDEADGPVTVTLDVNPD
;
A
#
# COMPACT_ATOMS: atom_id res chain seq x y z
N MET A 1 -73.19 -19.66 -36.55
CA MET A 1 -72.18 -20.51 -35.90
C MET A 1 -70.88 -19.72 -35.97
N THR A 2 -70.58 -18.96 -34.91
CA THR A 2 -69.67 -19.35 -33.81
C THR A 2 -68.23 -19.45 -34.34
N ASP A 3 -67.19 -18.87 -33.75
CA ASP A 3 -66.97 -18.19 -32.48
C ASP A 3 -65.45 -17.86 -32.45
N ALA A 4 -65.06 -16.93 -31.58
CA ALA A 4 -63.78 -16.91 -30.86
C ALA A 4 -62.42 -16.89 -31.59
N GLU A 5 -61.78 -15.71 -31.51
CA GLU A 5 -60.68 -15.41 -30.56
C GLU A 5 -59.33 -16.17 -30.60
N ARG A 6 -58.29 -15.32 -30.67
CA ARG A 6 -57.06 -15.24 -29.83
C ARG A 6 -55.81 -16.07 -30.16
N ASP A 7 -54.79 -15.27 -30.49
CA ASP A 7 -53.50 -15.03 -29.81
C ASP A 7 -52.49 -16.15 -29.47
N ASP A 8 -51.23 -15.74 -29.68
CA ASP A 8 -49.94 -16.15 -29.09
C ASP A 8 -49.39 -17.56 -29.37
N GLU A 9 -48.17 -17.68 -29.91
CA GLU A 9 -46.91 -17.46 -29.16
C GLU A 9 -45.65 -17.84 -30.00
N SER A 10 -44.52 -17.15 -29.71
CA SER A 10 -43.11 -17.59 -29.87
C SER A 10 -42.52 -17.63 -31.30
N THR A 11 -41.40 -16.96 -31.66
CA THR A 11 -40.07 -16.80 -31.03
C THR A 11 -39.33 -15.70 -31.85
N ASP A 12 -38.94 -14.54 -31.33
CA ASP A 12 -37.80 -14.19 -30.45
C ASP A 12 -36.68 -13.43 -31.20
N ALA A 13 -36.03 -12.54 -30.42
CA ALA A 13 -34.74 -11.87 -30.64
C ALA A 13 -34.68 -10.77 -31.71
N ARG A 14 -35.17 -9.55 -31.43
CA ARG A 14 -34.59 -8.46 -30.59
C ARG A 14 -33.45 -7.65 -31.25
N ILE A 15 -33.91 -6.61 -31.95
CA ILE A 15 -33.59 -5.17 -31.78
C ILE A 15 -32.15 -4.69 -32.09
N ASP A 16 -32.06 -4.06 -33.27
CA ASP A 16 -31.16 -2.95 -33.62
C ASP A 16 -31.49 -1.70 -32.78
N ARG A 17 -30.51 -1.12 -32.09
CA ARG A 17 -30.59 0.23 -31.52
C ARG A 17 -29.35 1.04 -31.86
N ARG A 18 -29.29 1.49 -33.11
CA ARG A 18 -28.45 2.60 -33.52
C ARG A 18 -28.96 3.90 -32.88
N THR A 19 -28.23 4.45 -31.92
CA THR A 19 -28.39 5.86 -31.50
C THR A 19 -27.07 6.60 -31.68
N VAL A 20 -27.09 7.55 -32.61
CA VAL A 20 -26.03 8.52 -32.88
C VAL A 20 -26.25 9.69 -31.93
N LEU A 21 -25.24 10.17 -31.21
CA LEU A 21 -25.25 11.55 -30.71
C LEU A 21 -23.87 12.19 -30.85
N LYS A 22 -23.91 13.35 -31.51
CA LYS A 22 -22.80 14.23 -31.87
C LYS A 22 -22.38 15.05 -30.64
N GLY A 23 -21.08 15.23 -30.47
CA GLY A 23 -20.49 16.23 -29.59
C GLY A 23 -19.31 16.89 -30.29
N THR A 24 -19.57 17.98 -30.99
CA THR A 24 -18.56 18.93 -31.48
C THR A 24 -17.87 19.59 -30.30
N ALA A 25 -16.57 19.35 -30.12
CA ALA A 25 -15.68 20.27 -29.41
C ALA A 25 -14.71 20.87 -30.44
N ALA A 26 -14.61 22.20 -30.44
CA ALA A 26 -13.93 22.98 -31.46
C ALA A 26 -12.42 22.72 -31.50
N ALA A 27 -11.89 22.57 -32.71
CA ALA A 27 -10.46 22.64 -32.98
C ALA A 27 -9.98 24.09 -32.79
N GLY A 28 -9.19 24.35 -31.76
CA GLY A 28 -8.32 25.52 -31.64
C GLY A 28 -6.88 25.11 -31.89
N VAL A 29 -6.31 25.50 -33.02
CA VAL A 29 -4.89 25.27 -33.36
C VAL A 29 -4.08 26.49 -32.93
N ALA A 30 -3.17 26.33 -31.96
CA ALA A 30 -1.84 26.97 -31.91
C ALA A 30 -1.11 26.58 -30.61
N GLY A 31 0.05 25.92 -30.72
CA GLY A 31 1.01 25.77 -29.61
C GLY A 31 1.54 24.36 -29.46
N THR A 32 2.83 24.17 -29.76
CA THR A 32 3.60 22.96 -29.52
C THR A 32 3.60 22.57 -28.04
N GLY A 33 3.03 21.41 -27.72
CA GLY A 33 3.11 20.76 -26.42
C GLY A 33 2.12 19.60 -26.37
N LEU A 34 2.60 18.38 -26.47
CA LEU A 34 1.81 17.17 -26.23
C LEU A 34 1.49 17.10 -24.73
N ALA A 35 0.43 17.77 -24.27
CA ALA A 35 -0.19 17.46 -22.99
C ALA A 35 -1.23 16.37 -23.27
N GLY A 36 -0.85 15.11 -23.01
CA GLY A 36 -1.77 13.99 -23.08
C GLY A 36 -2.77 14.10 -21.95
N THR A 37 -4.02 14.49 -22.24
CA THR A 37 -5.13 14.28 -21.31
C THR A 37 -5.52 12.82 -21.42
N ALA A 38 -4.91 11.96 -20.60
CA ALA A 38 -5.41 10.62 -20.39
C ALA A 38 -6.73 10.74 -19.61
N SER A 39 -7.86 10.67 -20.29
CA SER A 39 -9.11 10.35 -19.61
C SER A 39 -9.03 8.87 -19.25
N ALA A 40 -8.58 8.57 -18.04
CA ALA A 40 -8.91 7.30 -17.42
C ALA A 40 -10.43 7.18 -17.44
N SER A 41 -10.95 6.02 -17.84
CA SER A 41 -12.39 5.78 -17.70
C SER A 41 -12.67 5.73 -16.20
N ASP A 42 -13.74 6.37 -15.71
CA ASP A 42 -14.08 6.41 -14.26
C ASP A 42 -14.09 5.01 -13.59
N ASP A 43 -14.26 3.92 -14.37
CA ASP A 43 -14.21 2.53 -13.91
C ASP A 43 -12.83 2.04 -13.43
N ASP A 44 -11.71 2.70 -13.78
CA ASP A 44 -10.35 2.32 -13.33
C ASP A 44 -9.80 3.22 -12.21
N GLN A 45 -10.54 4.26 -11.82
CA GLN A 45 -10.12 5.18 -10.77
C GLN A 45 -10.42 4.59 -9.39
N ARG A 46 -9.38 4.51 -8.56
CA ARG A 46 -9.41 4.03 -7.17
C ARG A 46 -9.08 5.16 -6.22
N GLU A 47 -9.40 4.98 -4.96
CA GLU A 47 -9.09 5.92 -3.89
C GLU A 47 -8.13 5.30 -2.88
N ILE A 48 -7.11 6.04 -2.46
CA ILE A 48 -6.32 5.72 -1.28
C ILE A 48 -6.51 6.82 -0.24
N THR A 49 -6.73 6.42 1.02
CA THR A 49 -7.02 7.32 2.13
C THR A 49 -6.10 7.04 3.30
N PHE A 50 -5.48 8.10 3.84
CA PHE A 50 -4.58 8.06 4.99
C PHE A 50 -5.25 8.80 6.15
N CYS A 51 -5.45 8.15 7.30
CA CYS A 51 -6.09 8.73 8.47
C CYS A 51 -5.17 8.68 9.68
N ALA A 52 -4.94 9.81 10.35
CA ALA A 52 -4.27 9.81 11.64
C ALA A 52 -5.16 9.16 12.70
N ALA A 53 -4.54 8.51 13.68
CA ALA A 53 -5.22 8.04 14.86
C ALA A 53 -4.81 8.89 16.07
N GLY A 54 -5.81 9.46 16.74
CA GLY A 54 -5.56 10.33 17.88
C GLY A 54 -4.89 11.66 17.49
N GLU A 55 -4.11 12.20 18.43
CA GLU A 55 -3.52 13.54 18.33
C GLU A 55 -2.13 13.56 17.68
N GLU A 56 -1.51 12.40 17.51
CA GLU A 56 -0.17 12.27 16.96
C GLU A 56 -0.14 12.48 15.45
N THR A 57 1.01 12.89 14.92
CA THR A 57 1.20 13.07 13.48
C THR A 57 1.42 11.72 12.82
N PHE A 58 0.64 11.44 11.78
CA PHE A 58 0.78 10.33 10.87
C PHE A 58 1.26 10.85 9.51
N SER A 59 2.51 10.57 9.17
CA SER A 59 3.11 10.95 7.88
C SER A 59 3.18 9.77 6.94
N TYR A 60 2.99 10.04 5.65
CA TYR A 60 2.93 9.03 4.62
C TYR A 60 3.71 9.43 3.37
N PHE A 61 4.24 8.42 2.68
CA PHE A 61 4.68 8.49 1.30
C PHE A 61 4.10 7.28 0.55
N VAL A 62 3.50 7.51 -0.61
CA VAL A 62 2.99 6.44 -1.47
C VAL A 62 3.40 6.65 -2.92
N ARG A 63 3.70 5.55 -3.62
CA ARG A 63 3.84 5.50 -5.08
C ARG A 63 2.94 4.43 -5.66
N VAL A 64 2.29 4.73 -6.78
CA VAL A 64 1.45 3.81 -7.54
C VAL A 64 2.08 3.49 -8.90
N SER A 65 1.57 2.48 -9.59
CA SER A 65 2.03 2.13 -10.96
C SER A 65 1.34 2.92 -12.07
N GLY A 66 0.18 3.52 -11.78
CA GLY A 66 -0.54 4.39 -12.70
C GLY A 66 -0.37 5.88 -12.35
N SER A 67 -1.43 6.66 -12.57
CA SER A 67 -1.49 8.07 -12.20
C SER A 67 -1.97 8.25 -10.76
N LEU A 68 -1.53 9.31 -10.10
CA LEU A 68 -2.02 9.75 -8.80
C LEU A 68 -2.31 11.25 -8.84
N GLU A 69 -3.46 11.66 -8.32
CA GLU A 69 -3.87 13.05 -8.25
C GLU A 69 -4.65 13.35 -6.97
N ARG A 70 -4.75 14.64 -6.61
CA ARG A 70 -5.58 15.09 -5.50
C ARG A 70 -7.05 14.83 -5.80
N GLY A 71 -7.78 14.26 -4.85
CA GLY A 71 -9.20 13.96 -5.00
C GLY A 71 -9.62 12.82 -4.08
N GLY A 72 -10.91 12.50 -4.08
CA GLY A 72 -11.49 11.47 -3.22
C GLY A 72 -12.30 12.03 -2.06
N THR A 73 -12.51 11.19 -1.05
CA THR A 73 -13.41 11.43 0.08
C THR A 73 -12.95 12.56 0.99
N TYR A 74 -11.65 12.61 1.31
CA TYR A 74 -11.06 13.60 2.20
C TYR A 74 -10.12 14.54 1.44
N GLU A 75 -10.33 15.85 1.61
CA GLU A 75 -9.48 16.86 0.99
C GLU A 75 -8.08 16.82 1.59
N SER A 76 -7.09 16.48 0.75
CA SER A 76 -5.67 16.54 1.10
C SER A 76 -5.19 17.98 1.28
N ASP A 77 -4.23 18.18 2.18
CA ASP A 77 -3.73 19.49 2.57
C ASP A 77 -2.86 20.11 1.45
N GLU A 78 -2.91 21.43 1.29
CA GLU A 78 -2.18 22.14 0.21
C GLU A 78 -0.66 21.96 0.24
N TYR A 79 -0.13 21.59 1.41
CA TYR A 79 1.30 21.36 1.64
C TYR A 79 1.76 19.95 1.25
N ASP A 80 0.83 19.02 0.99
CA ASP A 80 1.20 17.68 0.51
C ASP A 80 1.85 17.76 -0.88
N ALA A 81 2.93 17.02 -1.07
CA ALA A 81 3.56 16.88 -2.35
C ALA A 81 2.82 15.81 -3.15
N VAL A 82 2.26 16.19 -4.31
CA VAL A 82 1.59 15.27 -5.23
C VAL A 82 2.26 15.38 -6.59
N GLY A 83 2.85 14.28 -7.05
CA GLY A 83 3.41 14.15 -8.40
C GLY A 83 2.56 13.23 -9.27
N ASP A 84 3.06 12.91 -10.47
CA ASP A 84 2.31 12.13 -11.47
C ASP A 84 1.88 10.74 -10.96
N ASP A 85 2.67 10.11 -10.08
CA ASP A 85 2.47 8.74 -9.59
C ASP A 85 2.74 8.58 -8.09
N PHE A 86 2.86 9.68 -7.33
CA PHE A 86 3.18 9.63 -5.91
C PHE A 86 2.52 10.75 -5.10
N ALA A 87 2.29 10.50 -3.81
CA ALA A 87 1.91 11.51 -2.83
C ALA A 87 2.77 11.37 -1.56
N GLU A 88 3.07 12.50 -0.93
CA GLU A 88 3.77 12.60 0.34
C GLU A 88 3.13 13.70 1.19
N GLY A 89 2.78 13.39 2.43
CA GLY A 89 2.01 14.29 3.28
C GLY A 89 1.96 13.84 4.73
N ALA A 90 1.18 14.55 5.54
CA ALA A 90 0.96 14.19 6.94
C ALA A 90 -0.37 14.69 7.47
N VAL A 91 -1.04 13.83 8.24
CA VAL A 91 -2.31 14.12 8.93
C VAL A 91 -2.12 14.02 10.45
N SER A 92 -3.00 14.65 11.21
CA SER A 92 -3.02 14.60 12.68
C SER A 92 -4.43 14.91 13.20
N ALA A 93 -4.66 14.71 14.51
CA ALA A 93 -5.95 15.03 15.14
C ALA A 93 -7.14 14.37 14.41
N GLU A 94 -7.01 13.08 14.12
CA GLU A 94 -8.03 12.24 13.45
C GLU A 94 -8.43 12.73 12.04
N ARG A 95 -7.63 13.62 11.43
CA ARG A 95 -7.79 14.03 10.03
C ARG A 95 -7.39 12.90 9.09
N CYS A 96 -7.95 12.95 7.89
CA CYS A 96 -7.58 12.08 6.80
C CYS A 96 -7.31 12.89 5.52
N ASP A 97 -6.49 12.33 4.64
CA ASP A 97 -6.24 12.78 3.27
C ASP A 97 -6.59 11.67 2.30
N SER A 98 -7.26 12.01 1.19
CA SER A 98 -7.51 11.09 0.09
C SER A 98 -6.80 11.53 -1.19
N PHE A 99 -6.47 10.53 -2.01
CA PHE A 99 -5.96 10.69 -3.36
C PHE A 99 -6.68 9.73 -4.31
N ALA A 100 -6.98 10.23 -5.50
CA ALA A 100 -7.47 9.41 -6.60
C ALA A 100 -6.28 8.85 -7.37
N PHE A 101 -6.32 7.56 -7.72
CA PHE A 101 -5.24 6.92 -8.44
C PHE A 101 -5.72 5.84 -9.43
N THR A 102 -4.83 5.41 -10.31
CA THR A 102 -5.02 4.25 -11.20
C THR A 102 -3.87 3.25 -11.04
N GLY A 103 -4.08 2.02 -11.52
CA GLY A 103 -3.09 0.94 -11.38
C GLY A 103 -2.99 0.44 -9.94
N ASP A 104 -1.86 -0.21 -9.61
CA ASP A 104 -1.59 -0.82 -8.31
C ASP A 104 -0.81 0.08 -7.33
N VAL A 105 -1.13 -0.02 -6.05
CA VAL A 105 -0.34 0.59 -4.95
C VAL A 105 0.98 -0.16 -4.82
N GLY A 106 2.08 0.59 -4.84
CA GLY A 106 3.44 0.06 -4.76
C GLY A 106 4.10 0.38 -3.42
N ASN A 107 5.05 1.32 -3.46
CA ASN A 107 5.86 1.67 -2.30
C ASN A 107 5.05 2.55 -1.34
N VAL A 108 4.82 2.07 -0.12
CA VAL A 108 4.17 2.82 0.97
C VAL A 108 5.16 2.93 2.12
N LYS A 109 5.31 4.13 2.68
CA LYS A 109 6.05 4.39 3.91
C LYS A 109 5.18 5.18 4.86
N LEU A 110 5.09 4.71 6.10
CA LEU A 110 4.21 5.27 7.12
C LEU A 110 5.03 5.55 8.37
N ASN A 111 4.72 6.63 9.07
CA ASN A 111 5.33 6.96 10.35
C ASN A 111 4.31 7.65 11.25
N GLY A 112 4.14 7.13 12.47
CA GLY A 112 3.14 7.53 13.44
C GLY A 112 1.89 6.66 13.40
N PRO A 113 0.97 6.84 14.36
CA PRO A 113 -0.24 6.03 14.47
C PRO A 113 -1.32 6.50 13.49
N GLY A 114 -1.77 5.59 12.63
CA GLY A 114 -2.76 5.89 11.61
C GLY A 114 -3.25 4.65 10.88
N LYS A 115 -4.15 4.86 9.93
CA LYS A 115 -4.75 3.80 9.11
C LYS A 115 -4.73 4.21 7.65
N VAL A 116 -4.51 3.24 6.78
CA VAL A 116 -4.53 3.40 5.33
C VAL A 116 -5.62 2.54 4.75
N PHE A 117 -6.42 3.10 3.84
CA PHE A 117 -7.51 2.41 3.16
C PHE A 117 -7.36 2.52 1.65
N VAL A 118 -7.74 1.48 0.92
CA VAL A 118 -7.91 1.51 -0.53
C VAL A 118 -9.35 1.18 -0.85
N ASP A 119 -10.06 2.09 -1.53
CA ASP A 119 -11.49 1.97 -1.84
C ASP A 119 -12.38 1.68 -0.61
N GLY A 120 -11.94 2.15 0.56
CA GLY A 120 -12.60 1.93 1.85
C GLY A 120 -12.22 0.64 2.58
N ASP A 121 -11.49 -0.28 1.93
CA ASP A 121 -10.95 -1.49 2.57
C ASP A 121 -9.63 -1.17 3.29
N LEU A 122 -9.48 -1.65 4.53
CA LEU A 122 -8.28 -1.42 5.34
C LEU A 122 -7.07 -2.10 4.70
N LEU A 123 -6.08 -1.30 4.31
CA LEU A 123 -4.80 -1.74 3.78
C LEU A 123 -3.76 -1.91 4.89
N GLU A 124 -3.64 -0.92 5.78
CA GLU A 124 -2.64 -0.92 6.86
C GLU A 124 -3.18 -0.21 8.11
N ASP A 125 -2.81 -0.69 9.30
CA ASP A 125 -3.13 -0.11 10.60
C ASP A 125 -1.86 -0.02 11.44
N THR A 126 -1.40 1.20 11.71
CA THR A 126 -0.25 1.49 12.57
C THR A 126 -0.70 2.00 13.94
N THR A 127 -1.98 1.87 14.28
CA THR A 127 -2.49 2.28 15.60
C THR A 127 -2.19 1.26 16.69
N ASP A 128 -1.99 0.01 16.28
CA ASP A 128 -1.53 -1.10 17.12
C ASP A 128 0.01 -1.06 17.29
N ASP A 129 0.57 0.08 17.68
CA ASP A 129 1.95 0.21 18.18
C ASP A 129 2.05 -0.19 19.68
N GLU A 130 1.02 -0.85 20.24
CA GLU A 130 1.15 -1.70 21.44
C GLU A 130 1.17 -3.19 21.06
N GLU A 131 2.40 -3.74 21.00
CA GLU A 131 2.80 -5.11 21.39
C GLU A 131 2.66 -6.31 20.45
N THR A 132 2.01 -6.27 19.28
CA THR A 132 2.04 -7.46 18.40
C THR A 132 2.99 -7.28 17.23
N LEU A 133 4.25 -7.64 17.45
CA LEU A 133 5.15 -8.06 16.39
C LEU A 133 4.93 -9.57 16.19
N PRO A 134 4.02 -9.97 15.28
CA PRO A 134 3.47 -11.30 15.26
C PRO A 134 4.45 -12.30 14.66
N ASN A 135 5.62 -11.89 14.21
CA ASN A 135 6.61 -12.80 13.68
C ASN A 135 7.87 -12.76 14.53
N LYS A 136 8.59 -13.87 14.55
CA LYS A 136 9.86 -14.00 15.25
C LYS A 136 10.90 -14.58 14.30
N ILE A 137 12.07 -13.99 14.31
CA ILE A 137 13.26 -14.49 13.62
C ILE A 137 14.33 -14.81 14.66
N THR A 138 14.98 -15.96 14.50
CA THR A 138 16.13 -16.36 15.29
C THR A 138 17.30 -16.63 14.37
N ILE A 139 18.42 -15.95 14.62
CA ILE A 139 19.66 -16.09 13.87
C ILE A 139 20.67 -16.74 14.80
N GLN A 140 21.02 -18.00 14.52
CA GLN A 140 21.94 -18.78 15.34
C GLN A 140 23.27 -18.95 14.63
N GLY A 141 24.36 -18.61 15.30
CA GLY A 141 25.70 -18.80 14.75
C GLY A 141 26.24 -20.23 14.96
N GLU A 142 27.18 -20.63 14.10
CA GLU A 142 27.78 -21.97 14.08
C GLU A 142 29.26 -21.98 14.50
N ASP A 143 29.56 -21.44 15.70
CA ASP A 143 30.91 -21.40 16.32
C ASP A 143 31.99 -20.62 15.53
N THR A 144 31.58 -19.92 14.48
CA THR A 144 32.40 -18.99 13.69
C THR A 144 31.65 -17.67 13.61
N ARG A 145 32.37 -16.54 13.75
CA ARG A 145 31.76 -15.22 13.60
C ARG A 145 31.08 -15.12 12.24
N ALA A 146 29.80 -14.78 12.24
CA ALA A 146 29.03 -14.51 11.04
C ALA A 146 28.28 -13.20 11.19
N GLU A 147 28.42 -12.34 10.20
CA GLU A 147 27.70 -11.07 10.12
C GLU A 147 26.42 -11.27 9.31
N TYR A 148 25.33 -10.63 9.69
CA TYR A 148 24.05 -10.74 8.99
C TYR A 148 23.38 -9.39 8.81
N LYS A 149 22.55 -9.32 7.78
CA LYS A 149 21.71 -8.17 7.51
C LYS A 149 20.37 -8.59 6.91
N PHE A 150 19.29 -8.06 7.48
CA PHE A 150 17.95 -8.24 6.94
C PHE A 150 17.13 -6.95 7.06
N ARG A 151 16.01 -6.94 6.33
CA ARG A 151 15.00 -5.88 6.34
C ARG A 151 13.61 -6.47 6.45
N VAL A 152 12.68 -5.68 6.99
CA VAL A 152 11.26 -5.99 7.04
C VAL A 152 10.45 -4.89 6.39
N SER A 153 9.22 -5.19 5.96
CA SER A 153 8.30 -4.17 5.44
C SER A 153 7.58 -3.39 6.56
N GLY A 154 7.53 -3.96 7.78
CA GLY A 154 6.96 -3.32 8.97
C GLY A 154 8.04 -2.87 9.97
N ARG A 155 7.77 -3.09 11.26
CA ARG A 155 8.66 -2.78 12.39
C ARG A 155 9.46 -4.03 12.78
N VAL A 156 10.66 -3.83 13.31
CA VAL A 156 11.47 -4.89 13.92
C VAL A 156 11.99 -4.41 15.27
N GLU A 157 11.90 -5.27 16.28
CA GLU A 157 12.42 -5.00 17.61
C GLU A 157 13.25 -6.19 18.10
N PRO A 158 14.43 -5.92 18.69
CA PRO A 158 15.24 -6.97 19.27
C PRO A 158 14.65 -7.45 20.60
N ASP A 159 14.90 -8.72 20.93
CA ASP A 159 14.71 -9.25 22.28
C ASP A 159 15.99 -9.07 23.11
N ASP A 160 16.00 -9.50 24.38
CA ASP A 160 17.15 -9.38 25.29
C ASP A 160 18.38 -10.25 24.89
N SER A 161 18.28 -10.99 23.79
CA SER A 161 19.32 -11.90 23.29
C SER A 161 20.38 -11.25 22.41
N ILE A 162 20.14 -10.03 21.92
CA ILE A 162 21.08 -9.36 21.01
C ILE A 162 22.31 -8.81 21.75
N GLU A 163 23.42 -8.70 21.04
CA GLU A 163 24.64 -8.11 21.56
C GLU A 163 24.64 -6.59 21.35
N SER A 164 25.36 -5.85 22.22
CA SER A 164 25.44 -4.38 22.12
C SER A 164 26.07 -3.84 20.82
N SER A 165 26.65 -4.71 19.99
CA SER A 165 27.18 -4.38 18.67
C SER A 165 26.15 -4.49 17.55
N ASP A 166 24.95 -5.02 17.81
CA ASP A 166 23.90 -5.15 16.82
C ASP A 166 23.13 -3.84 16.69
N GLU A 167 22.83 -3.47 15.44
CA GLU A 167 22.17 -2.22 15.09
C GLU A 167 20.78 -2.51 14.51
N VAL A 168 19.75 -2.04 15.21
CA VAL A 168 18.37 -2.01 14.72
C VAL A 168 18.02 -0.57 14.36
N SER A 169 17.57 -0.33 13.14
CA SER A 169 17.12 0.99 12.67
C SER A 169 15.83 0.85 11.89
N ASP A 170 14.72 1.29 12.50
CA ASP A 170 13.35 1.26 11.97
C ASP A 170 12.89 -0.13 11.49
N SER A 171 13.28 -0.51 10.28
CA SER A 171 12.91 -1.74 9.59
C SER A 171 14.11 -2.55 9.09
N ALA A 172 15.33 -2.18 9.47
CA ALA A 172 16.57 -2.82 9.07
C ALA A 172 17.40 -3.25 10.28
N VAL A 173 18.01 -4.43 10.18
CA VAL A 173 18.89 -4.99 11.21
C VAL A 173 20.24 -5.33 10.60
N ARG A 174 21.31 -4.99 11.31
CA ARG A 174 22.67 -5.47 11.08
C ARG A 174 23.19 -6.04 12.39
N GLY A 175 23.77 -7.23 12.36
CA GLY A 175 24.34 -7.82 13.56
C GLY A 175 25.38 -8.88 13.28
N ALA A 176 25.92 -9.47 14.34
CA ALA A 176 26.91 -10.53 14.23
C ALA A 176 26.79 -11.58 15.35
N VAL A 177 26.66 -12.84 14.95
CA VAL A 177 26.60 -13.99 15.86
C VAL A 177 27.88 -14.83 15.81
N ASN A 178 28.20 -15.52 16.91
CA ASN A 178 29.28 -16.53 16.98
C ASN A 178 28.72 -17.91 17.31
N SER A 179 28.71 -18.31 18.59
CA SER A 179 28.06 -19.54 19.08
C SER A 179 26.68 -19.28 19.70
N GLY A 180 26.28 -18.00 19.78
CA GLY A 180 25.02 -17.55 20.35
C GLY A 180 23.90 -17.44 19.32
N SER A 181 22.79 -16.83 19.74
CA SER A 181 21.64 -16.58 18.89
C SER A 181 21.03 -15.22 19.18
N ASP A 182 20.69 -14.49 18.12
CA ASP A 182 19.99 -13.23 18.19
C ASP A 182 18.53 -13.44 17.80
N VAL A 183 17.61 -12.91 18.60
CA VAL A 183 16.16 -13.01 18.40
C VAL A 183 15.57 -11.63 18.20
N PHE A 184 14.75 -11.50 17.16
CA PHE A 184 13.98 -10.30 16.88
C PHE A 184 12.52 -10.66 16.70
N ARG A 185 11.63 -9.78 17.13
CA ARG A 185 10.24 -9.79 16.70
C ARG A 185 10.06 -8.80 15.57
N TYR A 186 9.17 -9.09 14.64
CA TYR A 186 8.90 -8.20 13.51
C TYR A 186 7.47 -8.31 12.98
N SER A 187 7.06 -7.31 12.19
CA SER A 187 5.83 -7.31 11.40
C SER A 187 6.11 -7.18 9.89
N GLY A 188 5.15 -7.61 9.08
CA GLY A 188 5.27 -7.57 7.62
C GLY A 188 6.14 -8.67 7.00
N ALA A 189 6.58 -8.44 5.76
CA ALA A 189 7.43 -9.35 5.01
C ALA A 189 8.92 -9.17 5.37
N ILE A 190 9.71 -10.25 5.30
CA ILE A 190 11.16 -10.23 5.57
C ILE A 190 11.99 -10.47 4.30
N ALA A 191 13.10 -9.74 4.17
CA ALA A 191 14.09 -9.93 3.12
C ALA A 191 15.50 -9.98 3.72
N PHE A 192 16.22 -11.09 3.49
CA PHE A 192 17.64 -11.21 3.83
C PHE A 192 18.51 -10.59 2.75
N ASP A 193 19.43 -9.73 3.17
CA ASP A 193 20.37 -9.07 2.27
C ASP A 193 21.65 -9.87 2.11
N GLU A 194 22.27 -10.19 3.24
CA GLU A 194 23.62 -10.77 3.29
C GLU A 194 23.80 -11.55 4.59
N ALA A 195 24.56 -12.65 4.49
CA ALA A 195 25.19 -13.32 5.61
C ALA A 195 26.64 -13.62 5.23
N ASP A 196 27.60 -13.08 5.96
CA ASP A 196 29.03 -13.36 5.78
C ASP A 196 29.47 -14.36 6.85
N GLY A 197 29.22 -15.63 6.58
CA GLY A 197 29.53 -16.75 7.48
C GLY A 197 28.36 -17.72 7.68
N PRO A 198 28.62 -18.87 8.32
CA PRO A 198 27.61 -19.88 8.57
C PRO A 198 26.64 -19.42 9.68
N VAL A 199 25.36 -19.34 9.33
CA VAL A 199 24.26 -19.09 10.26
C VAL A 199 23.09 -20.01 9.95
N THR A 200 22.38 -20.40 11.00
CA THR A 200 21.05 -21.00 10.89
C THR A 200 19.99 -19.94 11.16
N VAL A 201 19.09 -19.73 10.21
CA VAL A 201 17.96 -18.80 10.36
C VAL A 201 16.69 -19.61 10.58
N THR A 202 15.97 -19.31 11.66
CA THR A 202 14.65 -19.87 11.93
C THR A 202 13.61 -18.74 11.89
N LEU A 203 12.53 -18.97 11.12
CA LEU A 203 11.42 -18.04 10.99
C LEU A 203 10.16 -18.64 11.59
N ASP A 204 9.53 -17.92 12.50
CA ASP A 204 8.26 -18.27 13.13
C ASP A 204 7.25 -17.17 12.78
N VAL A 205 6.28 -17.51 11.93
CA VAL A 205 5.33 -16.56 11.35
C VAL A 205 3.99 -16.75 12.04
N ASN A 206 3.53 -15.72 12.76
CA ASN A 206 2.38 -15.78 13.66
C ASN A 206 2.49 -16.89 14.73
N PRO A 207 3.52 -16.89 15.61
CA PRO A 207 3.48 -17.73 16.80
C PRO A 207 2.34 -17.24 17.69
N ASP A 208 1.38 -18.13 17.97
CA ASP A 208 0.22 -17.90 18.84
C ASP A 208 0.55 -17.26 20.20
#